data_AF-A0A2S2N9X6-F1
#
_entry.id   AF-A0A2S2N9X6-F1
#
_cell.length_a   1.000
_cell.length_b   1.000
_cell.length_c   1.000
_cell.angle_alpha   90.00
_cell.angle_beta   90.00
_cell.angle_gamma   90.00
#
_symmetry.space_group_name_H-M   'P 1'
#
loop_
_entity.id
_entity.type
_entity.pdbx_description
1 polymer ?
#
loop_
_entity_poly.entity_id
_entity_poly.type
_entity_poly.pdbx_seq_one_letter_code
_entity_poly.pdbx_strand_id
1 'polypeptide(L)'
;MLSSSIYWNGPEFLRLPEDQWPQSKFIPLVPEQLPDTRPNVIATLAVNTQSSSLDFISRFSSLDKMLRVLSYVSRYLSFRLRRQPLRVGPITFAERQTSLSIIVQRT
;
A
#
# COMPACT_ATOMS: atom_id res chain seq x y z
N MET A 1 50.40 7.22 -11.23
CA MET A 1 49.66 6.52 -10.15
C MET A 1 48.63 7.48 -9.61
N LEU A 2 47.34 7.14 -9.72
CA LEU A 2 46.25 7.95 -9.14
C LEU A 2 46.34 7.82 -7.62
N SER A 3 46.87 8.83 -6.95
CA SER A 3 46.87 8.93 -5.49
C SER A 3 45.44 9.17 -5.04
N SER A 4 44.71 8.10 -4.74
CA SER A 4 43.41 8.19 -4.07
C SER A 4 43.67 8.50 -2.60
N SER A 5 43.82 9.79 -2.29
CA SER A 5 43.77 10.27 -0.91
C SER A 5 42.46 9.79 -0.29
N ILE A 6 42.60 9.04 0.81
CA ILE A 6 41.48 8.42 1.53
C ILE A 6 40.48 9.53 1.89
N TYR A 7 39.21 9.34 1.52
CA TYR A 7 38.11 10.30 1.71
C TYR A 7 37.93 10.74 3.18
N TRP A 8 38.54 10.03 4.13
CA TRP A 8 38.50 10.36 5.55
C TRP A 8 39.14 11.69 5.92
N ASN A 9 40.09 12.18 5.13
CA ASN A 9 40.73 13.47 5.37
C ASN A 9 39.92 14.66 4.85
N GLY A 10 38.82 14.40 4.13
CA GLY A 10 38.06 15.40 3.41
C GLY A 10 38.85 16.02 2.26
N PRO A 11 38.22 16.92 1.49
CA PRO A 11 38.89 17.69 0.45
C PRO A 11 39.92 18.65 1.05
N GLU A 12 41.10 18.74 0.44
CA GLU A 12 42.18 19.63 0.89
C GLU A 12 41.75 21.10 0.97
N PHE A 13 40.84 21.54 0.09
CA PHE A 13 40.37 22.93 0.08
C PHE A 13 39.61 23.34 1.35
N LEU A 14 39.02 22.39 2.10
CA LEU A 14 38.33 22.71 3.36
C LEU A 14 39.30 23.14 4.47
N ARG A 15 40.59 22.86 4.31
CA ARG A 15 41.65 23.29 5.23
C ARG A 15 42.16 24.70 4.90
N LEU A 16 41.81 25.23 3.73
CA LEU A 16 42.22 26.56 3.27
C LEU A 16 41.17 27.62 3.69
N PRO A 17 41.56 28.91 3.76
CA PRO A 17 40.61 30.01 3.93
C PRO A 17 39.52 29.99 2.86
N GLU A 18 38.32 30.47 3.19
CA GLU A 18 37.14 30.47 2.31
C GLU A 18 37.40 31.14 0.95
N ASP A 19 38.26 32.16 0.92
CA ASP A 19 38.67 32.86 -0.31
C ASP A 19 39.38 31.95 -1.33
N GLN A 20 39.90 30.81 -0.89
CA GLN A 20 40.59 29.81 -1.70
C GLN A 20 39.72 28.58 -2.01
N TRP A 21 38.45 28.61 -1.61
CA TRP A 21 37.53 27.53 -1.92
C TRP A 21 37.16 27.56 -3.40
N PRO A 22 36.89 26.39 -4.02
CA PRO A 22 36.44 26.34 -5.39
C PRO A 22 35.09 27.05 -5.52
N GLN A 23 34.99 27.97 -6.48
CA GLN A 23 33.75 28.69 -6.74
C GLN A 23 32.63 27.69 -7.09
N SER A 24 31.49 27.82 -6.41
CA SER A 24 30.34 26.96 -6.63
C SER A 24 29.79 27.14 -8.05
N LYS A 25 29.91 26.12 -8.89
CA LYS A 25 29.20 26.04 -10.18
C LYS A 25 27.78 25.51 -10.00
N PHE A 26 27.15 25.83 -8.87
CA PHE A 26 25.81 25.35 -8.59
C PHE A 26 24.83 26.04 -9.54
N ILE A 27 24.24 25.26 -10.44
CA ILE A 27 23.17 25.71 -11.33
C ILE A 27 21.88 25.23 -10.67
N PRO A 28 21.00 26.14 -10.21
CA PRO A 28 19.70 25.74 -9.66
C PRO A 28 18.92 24.99 -10.74
N LEU A 29 18.59 23.73 -10.49
CA LEU A 29 17.65 23.00 -11.34
C LEU A 29 16.23 23.47 -11.04
N VAL A 30 15.43 23.64 -12.10
CA VAL A 30 13.99 23.85 -11.94
C VAL A 30 13.39 22.57 -11.35
N PRO A 31 12.45 22.65 -10.38
CA PRO A 31 11.88 21.48 -9.73
C PRO A 31 11.36 20.41 -10.70
N GLU A 32 10.83 20.84 -11.86
CA GLU A 32 10.30 19.98 -12.93
C GLU A 32 11.35 19.11 -13.63
N GLN A 33 12.64 19.43 -13.48
CA GLN A 33 13.76 18.67 -14.04
C GLN A 33 14.31 17.64 -13.04
N LEU A 34 13.77 17.59 -11.82
CA LEU A 34 14.18 16.61 -10.82
C LEU A 34 13.58 15.24 -11.16
N PRO A 35 14.38 14.16 -11.18
CA PRO A 35 13.87 12.81 -11.44
C PRO A 35 12.85 12.32 -10.41
N ASP A 36 12.77 12.99 -9.25
CA ASP A 36 11.83 12.68 -8.18
C ASP A 36 10.47 13.38 -8.31
N THR A 37 10.27 14.32 -9.25
CA THR A 37 8.93 14.84 -9.53
C THR A 37 8.16 13.84 -10.39
N ARG A 38 7.62 12.81 -9.74
CA ARG A 38 6.60 11.97 -10.36
C ARG A 38 5.41 12.87 -10.71
N PRO A 39 4.97 12.93 -11.97
CA PRO A 39 3.75 13.65 -12.29
C PRO A 39 2.62 13.01 -11.48
N ASN A 40 1.76 13.84 -10.90
CA ASN A 40 0.66 13.42 -10.03
C ASN A 40 -0.47 12.79 -10.89
N VAL A 41 -0.12 11.79 -11.68
CA VAL A 41 -1.05 11.04 -12.53
C VAL A 41 -1.62 9.96 -11.64
N ILE A 42 -2.87 10.15 -11.21
CA ILE A 42 -3.66 9.10 -10.60
C ILE A 42 -3.96 8.07 -11.70
N ALA A 43 -3.06 7.12 -11.90
CA ALA A 43 -3.28 5.99 -12.78
C ALA A 43 -4.26 5.02 -12.11
N THR A 44 -5.56 5.19 -12.35
CA THR A 44 -6.56 4.20 -11.94
C THR A 44 -6.53 3.03 -12.92
N LEU A 45 -5.89 1.93 -12.54
CA LEU A 45 -5.99 0.67 -13.26
C LEU A 45 -7.35 0.04 -12.99
N ALA A 46 -8.27 0.16 -13.95
CA ALA A 46 -9.53 -0.56 -13.91
C ALA A 46 -9.28 -2.03 -14.28
N VAL A 47 -9.14 -2.89 -13.27
CA VAL A 47 -9.02 -4.35 -13.47
C VAL A 47 -10.41 -4.90 -13.77
N ASN A 48 -10.71 -5.10 -15.05
CA ASN A 48 -11.92 -5.82 -15.48
C ASN A 48 -11.70 -7.32 -15.32
N THR A 49 -11.74 -7.81 -14.07
CA THR A 49 -11.83 -9.24 -13.82
C THR A 49 -13.30 -9.60 -13.75
N GLN A 50 -13.78 -10.38 -14.73
CA GLN A 50 -14.98 -11.20 -14.59
C GLN A 50 -14.68 -12.28 -13.53
N SER A 51 -14.49 -11.86 -12.28
CA SER A 51 -14.32 -12.79 -11.17
C SER A 51 -15.68 -13.39 -10.90
N SER A 52 -15.85 -14.64 -11.30
CA SER A 52 -17.10 -15.36 -11.04
C SER A 52 -17.25 -15.52 -9.53
N SER A 53 -18.48 -15.43 -9.00
CA SER A 53 -18.74 -15.70 -7.58
C SER A 53 -18.25 -17.10 -7.16
N LEU A 54 -18.15 -18.02 -8.12
CA LEU A 54 -17.61 -19.37 -7.96
C LEU A 54 -16.10 -19.41 -7.70
N ASP A 55 -15.31 -18.50 -8.28
CA ASP A 55 -13.87 -18.40 -8.03
C ASP A 55 -13.54 -18.02 -6.59
N PHE A 56 -14.46 -17.31 -5.92
CA PHE A 56 -14.33 -17.00 -4.51
C PHE A 56 -14.61 -18.25 -3.65
N ILE A 57 -15.65 -19.01 -4.01
CA ILE A 57 -16.07 -20.21 -3.27
C ILE A 57 -15.00 -21.30 -3.35
N SER A 58 -14.40 -21.51 -4.53
CA SER A 58 -13.40 -22.56 -4.78
C SER A 58 -12.10 -22.39 -3.98
N ARG A 59 -11.82 -21.19 -3.44
CA ARG A 59 -10.64 -20.91 -2.60
C ARG A 59 -10.70 -21.54 -1.21
N PHE A 60 -11.88 -21.98 -0.76
CA PHE A 60 -12.08 -22.50 0.59
C PHE A 60 -12.19 -24.03 0.57
N SER A 61 -11.35 -24.68 1.39
CA SER A 61 -11.39 -26.14 1.60
C SER A 61 -12.62 -26.63 2.38
N SER A 62 -13.40 -25.72 2.96
CA SER A 62 -14.62 -26.07 3.69
C SER A 62 -15.57 -24.87 3.72
N LEU A 63 -16.87 -25.17 3.60
CA LEU A 63 -17.92 -24.18 3.69
C LEU A 63 -17.91 -23.43 5.05
N ASP A 64 -17.62 -24.11 6.17
CA ASP A 64 -17.55 -23.46 7.49
C ASP A 64 -16.49 -22.34 7.56
N LYS A 65 -15.28 -22.61 7.02
CA LYS A 65 -14.21 -21.60 6.91
C LYS A 65 -14.64 -20.41 6.07
N MET A 66 -15.31 -20.65 4.93
CA MET A 66 -15.81 -19.60 4.07
C MET A 66 -16.83 -18.71 4.81
N LEU A 67 -17.82 -19.32 5.46
CA LEU A 67 -18.84 -18.58 6.21
C LEU A 67 -18.26 -17.78 7.35
N ARG A 68 -17.23 -18.31 8.02
CA ARG A 68 -16.49 -17.59 9.06
C ARG A 68 -15.85 -16.32 8.49
N VAL A 69 -15.18 -16.40 7.33
CA VAL A 69 -14.58 -15.22 6.68
C VAL A 69 -15.65 -14.21 6.27
N LEU A 70 -16.74 -14.65 5.65
CA LEU A 70 -17.82 -13.77 5.23
C LEU A 70 -18.53 -13.08 6.40
N SER A 71 -18.66 -13.76 7.54
CA SER A 71 -19.17 -13.16 8.77
C SER A 71 -18.28 -12.00 9.25
N TYR A 72 -16.95 -12.15 9.18
CA TYR A 72 -16.03 -11.06 9.51
C TYR A 72 -16.09 -9.90 8.52
N VAL A 73 -16.17 -10.20 7.21
CA VAL A 73 -16.36 -9.17 6.18
C VAL A 73 -17.66 -8.40 6.43
N SER A 74 -18.75 -9.10 6.75
CA SER A 74 -20.05 -8.49 7.09
C SER A 74 -19.97 -7.59 8.32
N ARG A 75 -19.26 -8.00 9.38
CA ARG A 75 -19.00 -7.16 10.56
C ARG A 75 -18.26 -5.87 10.18
N TYR A 76 -17.21 -6.00 9.38
CA TYR A 76 -16.43 -4.85 8.91
C TYR A 76 -17.27 -3.89 8.07
N LEU A 77 -18.05 -4.41 7.12
CA LEU A 77 -18.95 -3.60 6.29
C LEU A 77 -20.04 -2.95 7.13
N SER A 78 -20.58 -3.63 8.13
CA SER A 78 -21.58 -3.06 9.05
C SER A 78 -20.98 -1.94 9.91
N PHE A 79 -19.75 -2.10 10.38
CA PHE A 79 -19.03 -1.05 11.10
C PHE A 79 -18.74 0.16 10.20
N ARG A 80 -18.21 -0.06 8.99
CA ARG A 80 -17.77 1.02 8.09
C ARG A 80 -18.91 1.71 7.37
N LEU A 81 -19.87 0.96 6.84
CA LEU A 81 -20.95 1.48 5.99
C LEU A 81 -22.21 1.83 6.79
N ARG A 82 -22.53 1.03 7.83
CA ARG A 82 -23.75 1.20 8.63
C ARG A 82 -23.50 1.87 9.99
N ARG A 83 -22.24 2.24 10.29
CA ARG A 83 -21.80 2.86 11.55
C ARG A 83 -22.26 2.10 12.80
N GLN A 84 -22.43 0.78 12.68
CA GLN A 84 -22.77 -0.07 13.81
C GLN A 84 -21.55 -0.28 14.71
N PRO A 85 -21.73 -0.51 16.03
CA PRO A 85 -20.60 -0.80 16.91
C PRO A 85 -19.87 -2.07 16.45
N LEU A 86 -18.54 -2.03 16.59
CA LEU A 86 -17.67 -3.14 16.23
C LEU A 86 -18.00 -4.36 17.11
N ARG A 87 -18.45 -5.44 16.50
CA ARG A 87 -18.72 -6.71 17.20
C ARG A 87 -17.43 -7.48 17.39
N VAL A 88 -16.95 -7.51 18.63
CA VAL A 88 -15.75 -8.27 19.04
C VAL A 88 -16.20 -9.55 19.75
N GLY A 89 -15.58 -10.67 19.40
CA GLY A 89 -15.89 -11.99 19.97
C GLY A 89 -16.18 -13.06 18.91
N PRO A 90 -16.52 -14.29 19.35
CA PRO A 90 -16.82 -15.41 18.45
C PRO A 90 -17.92 -15.09 17.46
N ILE A 91 -17.89 -15.74 16.29
CA ILE A 91 -18.97 -15.61 15.30
C ILE A 91 -20.18 -16.40 15.79
N THR A 92 -21.31 -15.71 15.88
CA THR A 92 -22.57 -16.31 16.32
C THR A 92 -23.18 -17.16 15.21
N PHE A 93 -24.03 -18.13 15.58
CA PHE A 93 -24.76 -18.95 14.62
C PHE A 93 -25.62 -18.10 13.67
N ALA A 94 -26.26 -17.04 14.17
CA ALA A 94 -27.06 -16.13 13.36
C ALA A 94 -26.24 -15.45 12.26
N GLU A 95 -25.03 -14.95 12.58
CA GLU A 95 -24.13 -14.32 11.61
C GLU A 95 -23.69 -15.30 10.51
N ARG A 96 -23.47 -16.56 10.89
CA ARG A 96 -23.15 -17.64 9.95
C ARG A 96 -24.32 -17.93 9.01
N GLN A 97 -25.54 -17.98 9.53
CA GLN A 97 -26.76 -18.20 8.73
C GLN A 97 -27.02 -17.04 7.76
N THR A 98 -26.81 -15.80 8.21
CA THR A 98 -26.88 -14.62 7.32
C THR A 98 -25.82 -14.67 6.24
N SER A 99 -24.61 -15.12 6.57
CA SER A 99 -23.54 -15.29 5.57
C SER A 99 -23.92 -16.34 4.52
N LEU A 100 -24.56 -17.44 4.93
CA LEU A 100 -25.08 -18.46 4.01
C LEU A 100 -26.13 -17.89 3.06
N SER A 101 -27.12 -17.19 3.59
CA SER A 101 -28.21 -16.64 2.75
C SER A 101 -27.67 -15.67 1.70
N ILE A 102 -26.66 -14.86 2.05
CA ILE A 102 -26.03 -13.90 1.12
C ILE A 102 -25.33 -14.63 -0.03
N ILE A 103 -24.65 -15.73 0.24
CA ILE A 103 -23.94 -16.50 -0.80
C ILE A 103 -24.93 -17.13 -1.76
N VAL A 104 -25.94 -17.84 -1.22
CA VAL A 104 -26.94 -18.55 -2.03
C VAL A 104 -27.72 -17.58 -2.93
N GLN A 105 -27.94 -16.34 -2.49
CA GLN A 105 -28.59 -15.31 -3.32
C GLN A 105 -27.69 -14.72 -4.43
N ARG A 106 -26.36 -14.89 -4.32
CA ARG A 106 -25.37 -14.31 -5.25
C ARG A 106 -24.69 -15.34 -6.15
N THR A 107 -24.88 -16.62 -5.88
CA THR A 107 -24.55 -17.74 -6.78
C THR A 107 -25.70 -17.99 -7.73
#